data_AF-A0A561E2V2-F1
#
_entry.id   AF-A0A561E2V2-F1
#
_cell.length_a   1.000
_cell.length_b   1.000
_cell.length_c   1.000
_cell.angle_alpha   90.00
_cell.angle_beta   90.00
_cell.angle_gamma   90.00
#
_symmetry.space_group_name_H-M   'P 1'
#
loop_
_entity.id
_entity.type
_entity.pdbx_description
1 polymer ?
#
loop_
_entity_poly.entity_id
_entity_poly.type
_entity_poly.pdbx_seq_one_letter_code
_entity_poly.pdbx_strand_id
1 'polypeptide(L)'
;MTSTIKHRLVGATGVVALLGAGMSAAVAVAPGADAATSAKLNYNCTATVLGTKMSQGVWTATVTATTPASVTVGAAIAAPKITASVTSSTVAANTLRELGITSLTGTSTANYTFGTGARTVALTIPKTAVPKTGTITTSASGTGKAEVAPKTVGSIVVKIGNFTASLQTYQGTTKSALLPISCTLVAGQNTTLTTIKVVAAKKASVNSVSALAKLDRVAAEQRRTIG
;
A
#
# COMPACT_ATOMS: atom_id res chain seq x y z
N MET A 1 41.35 -3.48 -48.10
CA MET A 1 41.45 -4.09 -46.76
C MET A 1 40.10 -4.66 -46.38
N THR A 2 40.06 -5.98 -46.45
CA THR A 2 39.04 -6.93 -45.99
C THR A 2 38.79 -6.80 -44.49
N SER A 3 37.53 -6.89 -44.02
CA SER A 3 37.10 -7.95 -43.09
C SER A 3 35.62 -7.84 -42.72
N THR A 4 34.90 -8.90 -43.01
CA THR A 4 33.53 -9.24 -42.60
C THR A 4 33.58 -9.92 -41.23
N ILE A 5 32.76 -9.51 -40.25
CA ILE A 5 32.52 -10.32 -39.06
C ILE A 5 31.02 -10.56 -38.84
N LYS A 6 30.69 -11.85 -38.99
CA LYS A 6 29.42 -12.53 -38.75
C LYS A 6 29.21 -12.70 -37.24
N HIS A 7 28.05 -12.35 -36.70
CA HIS A 7 27.58 -12.91 -35.44
C HIS A 7 26.49 -13.96 -35.71
N ARG A 8 26.84 -15.20 -35.38
CA ARG A 8 26.05 -16.43 -35.54
C ARG A 8 24.92 -16.47 -34.51
N LEU A 9 23.80 -17.05 -34.95
CA LEU A 9 22.70 -17.53 -34.11
C LEU A 9 23.16 -18.60 -33.10
N VAL A 10 22.61 -18.51 -31.88
CA VAL A 10 22.23 -19.63 -31.01
C VAL A 10 20.83 -19.23 -30.50
N GLY A 11 19.72 -19.93 -30.70
CA GLY A 11 19.54 -21.37 -30.83
C GLY A 11 18.97 -21.92 -29.52
N ALA A 12 17.70 -21.63 -29.21
CA ALA A 12 16.94 -22.36 -28.19
C ALA A 12 15.49 -22.49 -28.66
N THR A 13 15.26 -23.59 -29.38
CA THR A 13 13.97 -24.20 -29.66
C THR A 13 13.25 -24.53 -28.36
N GLY A 14 12.10 -23.91 -28.13
CA GLY A 14 11.12 -24.34 -27.14
C GLY A 14 9.77 -24.51 -27.82
N VAL A 15 9.56 -25.69 -28.41
CA VAL A 15 8.23 -26.12 -28.85
C VAL A 15 7.44 -26.48 -27.60
N VAL A 16 6.41 -25.71 -27.27
CA VAL A 16 5.36 -26.12 -26.32
C VAL A 16 4.06 -26.20 -27.09
N ALA A 17 3.48 -27.39 -27.06
CA ALA A 17 2.31 -27.81 -27.79
C ALA A 17 1.08 -26.92 -27.53
N LEU A 18 0.39 -26.55 -28.61
CA LEU A 18 -1.03 -26.23 -28.57
C LEU A 18 -1.80 -27.51 -28.29
N LEU A 19 -2.67 -27.54 -27.28
CA LEU A 19 -3.93 -28.29 -27.22
C LEU A 19 -4.67 -27.88 -25.94
N GLY A 20 -5.74 -27.08 -26.09
CA GLY A 20 -6.60 -26.67 -24.98
C GLY A 20 -7.34 -25.36 -25.25
N ALA A 21 -8.51 -25.45 -25.92
CA ALA A 21 -9.48 -24.37 -25.98
C ALA A 21 -10.11 -24.16 -24.60
N GLY A 22 -9.41 -23.43 -23.75
CA GLY A 22 -9.94 -22.83 -22.53
C GLY A 22 -9.54 -21.37 -22.56
N MET A 23 -10.50 -20.45 -22.43
CA MET A 23 -10.24 -19.02 -22.29
C MET A 23 -9.34 -18.79 -21.07
N SER A 24 -8.02 -18.83 -21.26
CA SER A 24 -7.05 -18.40 -20.28
C SER A 24 -7.18 -16.89 -20.18
N ALA A 25 -8.07 -16.44 -19.29
CA ALA A 25 -8.03 -15.08 -18.79
C ALA A 25 -6.63 -14.88 -18.22
N ALA A 26 -5.76 -14.23 -19.00
CA ALA A 26 -4.46 -13.78 -18.51
C ALA A 26 -4.75 -12.88 -17.31
N VAL A 27 -4.57 -13.44 -16.12
CA VAL A 27 -4.70 -12.68 -14.87
C VAL A 27 -3.55 -11.69 -14.91
N ALA A 28 -3.84 -10.47 -15.37
CA ALA A 28 -2.88 -9.39 -15.41
C ALA A 28 -2.49 -9.07 -13.97
N VAL A 29 -1.41 -9.70 -13.51
CA VAL A 29 -0.74 -9.33 -12.27
C VAL A 29 -0.20 -7.92 -12.45
N ALA A 30 -0.67 -7.00 -11.62
CA ALA A 30 -0.20 -5.62 -11.61
C ALA A 30 1.33 -5.60 -11.36
N PRO A 31 2.06 -4.61 -11.92
CA PRO A 31 3.47 -4.43 -11.63
C PRO A 31 3.72 -4.33 -10.11
N GLY A 32 4.94 -4.69 -9.69
CA GLY A 32 5.34 -4.79 -8.28
C GLY A 32 4.94 -3.55 -7.46
N ALA A 33 4.51 -3.78 -6.21
CA ALA A 33 4.08 -2.71 -5.32
C ALA A 33 5.29 -1.88 -4.86
N ASP A 34 5.24 -0.57 -5.10
CA ASP A 34 6.21 0.39 -4.57
C ASP A 34 5.79 0.87 -3.17
N ALA A 35 6.76 1.26 -2.33
CA ALA A 35 6.45 1.88 -1.05
C ALA A 35 6.17 3.38 -1.23
N ALA A 36 4.96 3.82 -0.92
CA ALA A 36 4.61 5.23 -0.84
C ALA A 36 4.69 5.71 0.61
N THR A 37 5.28 6.88 0.84
CA THR A 37 5.42 7.48 2.18
C THR A 37 4.80 8.88 2.20
N SER A 38 4.01 9.17 3.23
CA SER A 38 3.36 10.46 3.40
C SER A 38 4.34 11.55 3.80
N ALA A 39 3.93 12.81 3.63
CA ALA A 39 4.52 13.90 4.40
C ALA A 39 4.31 13.67 5.90
N LYS A 40 5.10 14.38 6.72
CA LYS A 40 4.91 14.41 8.18
C LYS A 40 3.61 15.17 8.48
N LEU A 41 2.67 14.52 9.16
CA LEU A 41 1.35 15.04 9.49
C LEU A 41 1.24 15.36 10.97
N ASN A 42 0.62 16.49 11.31
CA ASN A 42 0.33 16.89 12.68
C ASN A 42 -1.07 16.46 13.12
N TYR A 43 -1.19 16.01 14.37
CA TYR A 43 -2.44 15.56 14.98
C TYR A 43 -2.61 16.19 16.36
N ASN A 44 -3.81 16.66 16.66
CA ASN A 44 -4.24 17.03 18.01
C ASN A 44 -4.70 15.76 18.72
N CYS A 45 -3.97 15.32 19.73
CA CYS A 45 -4.26 14.09 20.44
C CYS A 45 -4.87 14.36 21.81
N THR A 46 -5.80 13.51 22.22
CA THR A 46 -6.45 13.53 23.53
C THR A 46 -6.39 12.14 24.13
N ALA A 47 -6.16 12.07 25.44
CA ALA A 47 -6.26 10.84 26.22
C ALA A 47 -7.56 10.86 27.03
N THR A 48 -8.23 9.70 27.17
CA THR A 48 -9.35 9.58 28.10
C THR A 48 -8.89 8.84 29.35
N VAL A 49 -8.86 9.54 30.49
CA VAL A 49 -8.46 8.97 31.79
C VAL A 49 -9.61 9.17 32.76
N LEU A 50 -10.13 8.07 33.33
CA LEU A 50 -11.29 8.10 34.23
C LEU A 50 -12.50 8.87 33.65
N GLY A 51 -12.76 8.70 32.35
CA GLY A 51 -13.85 9.39 31.64
C GLY A 51 -13.59 10.85 31.27
N THR A 52 -12.47 11.44 31.70
CA THR A 52 -12.09 12.82 31.37
C THR A 52 -11.15 12.87 30.18
N LYS A 53 -11.46 13.72 29.19
CA LYS A 53 -10.59 13.96 28.03
C LYS A 53 -9.52 14.99 28.37
N MET A 54 -8.27 14.59 28.31
CA MET A 54 -7.11 15.46 28.53
C MET A 54 -6.35 15.66 27.23
N SER A 55 -6.01 16.92 26.91
CA SER A 55 -5.13 17.21 25.78
C SER A 55 -3.77 16.56 25.98
N GLN A 56 -3.22 15.97 24.92
CA GLN A 56 -1.88 15.37 24.88
C GLN A 56 -0.94 16.17 23.97
N GLY A 57 -1.35 17.37 23.59
CA GLY A 57 -0.62 18.24 22.66
C GLY A 57 -0.65 17.74 21.21
N VAL A 58 0.22 18.32 20.40
CA VAL A 58 0.36 17.97 18.98
C VAL A 58 1.35 16.82 18.84
N TRP A 59 0.91 15.74 18.19
CA TRP A 59 1.75 14.61 17.81
C TRP A 59 2.01 14.66 16.32
N THR A 60 3.10 14.03 15.89
CA THR A 60 3.44 13.96 14.46
C THR A 60 3.47 12.52 13.99
N ALA A 61 2.95 12.25 12.80
CA ALA A 61 2.99 10.92 12.21
C ALA A 61 3.45 10.94 10.75
N THR A 62 4.12 9.87 10.36
CA THR A 62 4.45 9.54 8.96
C THR A 62 3.94 8.14 8.68
N VAL A 63 3.25 7.96 7.54
CA VAL A 63 2.67 6.67 7.15
C VAL A 63 3.33 6.20 5.86
N THR A 64 3.69 4.92 5.83
CA THR A 64 4.20 4.23 4.64
C THR A 64 3.25 3.10 4.27
N ALA A 65 2.95 2.94 2.99
CA ALA A 65 2.16 1.82 2.49
C ALA A 65 2.77 1.24 1.20
N THR A 66 2.71 -0.08 1.06
CA THR A 66 3.07 -0.75 -0.21
C THR A 66 1.90 -0.68 -1.18
N THR A 67 1.99 0.11 -2.23
CA THR A 67 0.91 0.34 -3.19
C THR A 67 1.46 0.37 -4.61
N PRO A 68 0.80 -0.23 -5.61
CA PRO A 68 1.22 -0.12 -6.99
C PRO A 68 1.11 1.34 -7.49
N ALA A 69 2.06 1.80 -8.30
CA ALA A 69 1.97 3.11 -8.94
C ALA A 69 0.86 3.16 -10.01
N SER A 70 0.60 2.03 -10.68
CA SER A 70 -0.45 1.91 -11.69
C SER A 70 -1.07 0.52 -11.71
N VAL A 71 -2.34 0.47 -12.11
CA VAL A 71 -3.14 -0.76 -12.23
C VAL A 71 -4.03 -0.66 -13.46
N THR A 72 -4.32 -1.79 -14.11
CA THR A 72 -5.30 -1.82 -15.20
C THR A 72 -6.73 -1.76 -14.66
N VAL A 73 -7.66 -1.25 -15.46
CA VAL A 73 -9.09 -1.27 -15.12
C VAL A 73 -9.55 -2.67 -14.69
N GLY A 74 -10.29 -2.75 -13.58
CA GLY A 74 -10.81 -4.02 -13.04
C GLY A 74 -9.76 -4.96 -12.43
N ALA A 75 -8.47 -4.59 -12.39
CA ALA A 75 -7.45 -5.43 -11.77
C ALA A 75 -7.61 -5.53 -10.25
N ALA A 76 -7.22 -6.68 -9.69
CA ALA A 76 -7.11 -6.84 -8.25
C ALA A 76 -5.92 -6.02 -7.71
N ILE A 77 -6.14 -5.33 -6.60
CA ILE A 77 -5.14 -4.57 -5.86
C ILE A 77 -4.92 -5.32 -4.55
N ALA A 78 -3.70 -5.83 -4.37
CA ALA A 78 -3.34 -6.55 -3.17
C ALA A 78 -3.50 -5.68 -1.91
N ALA A 79 -3.79 -6.33 -0.79
CA ALA A 79 -3.86 -5.67 0.51
C ALA A 79 -2.50 -5.01 0.84
N PRO A 80 -2.43 -3.69 1.05
CA PRO A 80 -1.17 -3.00 1.29
C PRO A 80 -0.64 -3.33 2.69
N LYS A 81 0.67 -3.56 2.82
CA LYS A 81 1.34 -3.47 4.12
C LYS A 81 1.44 -2.01 4.50
N ILE A 82 1.03 -1.67 5.72
CA ILE A 82 1.01 -0.31 6.24
C ILE A 82 1.89 -0.25 7.47
N THR A 83 2.76 0.75 7.52
CA THR A 83 3.52 1.13 8.72
C THR A 83 3.27 2.59 9.03
N ALA A 84 3.21 2.94 10.31
CA ALA A 84 3.06 4.31 10.78
C ALA A 84 4.07 4.59 11.88
N SER A 85 4.87 5.64 11.72
CA SER A 85 5.74 6.16 12.77
C SER A 85 5.07 7.36 13.40
N VAL A 86 4.85 7.32 14.71
CA VAL A 86 4.17 8.38 15.47
C VAL A 86 5.09 8.87 16.57
N THR A 87 5.36 10.17 16.59
CA THR A 87 6.11 10.84 17.67
C THR A 87 5.14 11.64 18.52
N SER A 88 5.10 11.30 19.80
CA SER A 88 4.31 11.99 20.83
C SER A 88 4.86 13.38 21.15
N SER A 89 4.03 14.21 21.78
CA SER A 89 4.49 15.46 22.37
C SER A 89 5.41 15.21 23.58
N THR A 90 6.21 16.20 23.94
CA THR A 90 7.03 16.17 25.16
C THR A 90 6.17 16.09 26.43
N VAL A 91 4.99 16.73 26.43
CA VAL A 91 4.03 16.69 27.55
C VAL A 91 3.55 15.27 27.82
N ALA A 92 3.12 14.56 26.78
CA ALA A 92 2.67 13.17 26.91
C ALA A 92 3.81 12.25 27.39
N ALA A 93 5.02 12.44 26.83
CA ALA A 93 6.19 11.67 27.23
C ALA A 93 6.62 11.93 28.68
N ASN A 94 6.58 13.18 29.15
CA ASN A 94 6.87 13.55 30.54
C ASN A 94 5.85 12.93 31.49
N THR A 95 4.55 13.05 31.17
CA THR A 95 3.47 12.48 31.99
C THR A 95 3.68 10.98 32.22
N LEU A 96 4.02 10.23 31.16
CA LEU A 96 4.28 8.79 31.29
C LEU A 96 5.48 8.49 32.19
N ARG A 97 6.56 9.30 32.10
CA ARG A 97 7.73 9.16 32.98
C ARG A 97 7.40 9.45 34.44
N GLU A 98 6.65 10.51 34.70
CA GLU A 98 6.23 10.90 36.05
C GLU A 98 5.37 9.82 36.71
N LEU A 99 4.58 9.10 35.91
CA LEU A 99 3.80 7.94 36.34
C LEU A 99 4.62 6.63 36.44
N GLY A 100 5.94 6.70 36.28
CA GLY A 100 6.85 5.55 36.34
C GLY A 100 6.72 4.57 35.18
N ILE A 101 6.05 4.95 34.09
CA ILE A 101 5.86 4.07 32.93
C ILE A 101 7.18 3.93 32.17
N THR A 102 7.62 2.68 31.97
CA THR A 102 8.88 2.36 31.31
C THR A 102 8.70 1.88 29.87
N SER A 103 7.52 1.36 29.52
CA SER A 103 7.23 0.90 28.16
C SER A 103 5.74 0.88 27.85
N LEU A 104 5.43 0.80 26.56
CA LEU A 104 4.09 0.83 26.00
C LEU A 104 3.96 -0.30 24.95
N THR A 105 2.80 -0.94 24.88
CA THR A 105 2.36 -1.74 23.72
C THR A 105 0.97 -1.26 23.33
N GLY A 106 0.44 -1.69 22.19
CA GLY A 106 -0.94 -1.36 21.92
C GLY A 106 -1.45 -1.76 20.55
N THR A 107 -2.64 -1.27 20.27
CA THR A 107 -3.28 -1.34 18.96
C THR A 107 -3.73 0.06 18.56
N SER A 108 -3.86 0.27 17.26
CA SER A 108 -4.36 1.51 16.68
C SER A 108 -5.35 1.21 15.57
N THR A 109 -6.34 2.07 15.40
CA THR A 109 -7.27 2.07 14.28
C THR A 109 -7.07 3.37 13.52
N ALA A 110 -6.57 3.28 12.30
CA ALA A 110 -6.36 4.43 11.42
C ALA A 110 -7.44 4.49 10.35
N ASN A 111 -7.98 5.69 10.12
CA ASN A 111 -8.94 5.96 9.06
C ASN A 111 -8.20 6.44 7.81
N TYR A 112 -8.64 6.02 6.64
CA TYR A 112 -8.14 6.50 5.36
C TYR A 112 -9.24 6.49 4.31
N THR A 113 -9.02 7.18 3.19
CA THR A 113 -9.89 7.09 2.03
C THR A 113 -9.16 6.42 0.88
N PHE A 114 -9.86 5.55 0.15
CA PHE A 114 -9.40 4.95 -1.09
C PHE A 114 -10.32 5.41 -2.22
N GLY A 115 -9.87 6.40 -3.00
CA GLY A 115 -10.77 7.14 -3.89
C GLY A 115 -11.81 7.89 -3.06
N THR A 116 -13.10 7.62 -3.32
CA THR A 116 -14.24 8.20 -2.57
C THR A 116 -14.67 7.35 -1.37
N GLY A 117 -14.15 6.14 -1.22
CA GLY A 117 -14.56 5.20 -0.16
C GLY A 117 -13.77 5.40 1.14
N ALA A 118 -14.48 5.55 2.26
CA ALA A 118 -13.87 5.51 3.59
C ALA A 118 -13.49 4.09 4.00
N ARG A 119 -12.35 3.96 4.68
CA ARG A 119 -11.77 2.70 5.14
C ARG A 119 -11.11 2.87 6.50
N THR A 120 -10.94 1.75 7.18
CA THR A 120 -10.21 1.65 8.45
C THR A 120 -9.19 0.53 8.37
N VAL A 121 -8.07 0.69 9.07
CA VAL A 121 -7.07 -0.38 9.25
C VAL A 121 -6.69 -0.50 10.72
N ALA A 122 -6.59 -1.74 11.19
CA ALA A 122 -6.03 -2.06 12.49
C ALA A 122 -4.52 -2.20 12.39
N LEU A 123 -3.79 -1.54 13.27
CA LEU A 123 -2.34 -1.56 13.38
C LEU A 123 -1.95 -2.05 14.77
N THR A 124 -0.86 -2.82 14.85
CA THR A 124 -0.27 -3.29 16.10
C THR A 124 0.95 -2.45 16.43
N ILE A 125 1.04 -2.02 17.69
CA ILE A 125 2.16 -1.28 18.24
C ILE A 125 2.97 -2.26 19.10
N PRO A 126 4.18 -2.68 18.66
CA PRO A 126 5.03 -3.53 19.44
C PRO A 126 5.55 -2.80 20.69
N LYS A 127 6.14 -3.56 21.61
CA LYS A 127 6.67 -3.00 22.85
C LYS A 127 7.70 -1.92 22.55
N THR A 128 7.39 -0.70 22.97
CA THR A 128 8.20 0.50 22.79
C THR A 128 8.64 1.00 24.15
N ALA A 129 9.95 1.21 24.34
CA ALA A 129 10.47 1.77 25.58
C ALA A 129 10.15 3.28 25.68
N VAL A 130 9.82 3.74 26.88
CA VAL A 130 9.76 5.16 27.18
C VAL A 130 11.19 5.64 27.46
N PRO A 131 11.75 6.55 26.65
CA PRO A 131 13.10 7.03 26.86
C PRO A 131 13.14 7.90 28.12
N LYS A 132 14.31 7.93 28.77
CA LYS A 132 14.55 8.73 29.99
C LYS A 132 14.29 10.23 29.78
N THR A 133 14.51 10.73 28.56
CA THR A 133 14.29 12.13 28.17
C THR A 133 13.72 12.22 26.76
N GLY A 134 13.16 13.38 26.40
CA GLY A 134 12.64 13.64 25.05
C GLY A 134 11.27 13.02 24.74
N THR A 135 10.92 13.00 23.46
CA THR A 135 9.67 12.45 22.93
C THR A 135 9.71 10.94 22.80
N ILE A 136 8.54 10.29 22.83
CA ILE A 136 8.42 8.86 22.51
C ILE A 136 8.03 8.72 21.03
N THR A 137 8.74 7.87 20.29
CA THR A 137 8.37 7.47 18.94
C THR A 137 7.95 6.01 18.93
N THR A 138 6.73 5.74 18.49
CA THR A 138 6.17 4.39 18.32
C THR A 138 6.06 4.07 16.83
N SER A 139 6.34 2.83 16.46
CA SER A 139 6.03 2.30 15.13
C SER A 139 4.82 1.38 15.23
N ALA A 140 3.83 1.55 14.36
CA ALA A 140 2.67 0.68 14.26
C ALA A 140 2.67 0.00 12.89
N SER A 141 2.24 -1.26 12.80
CA SER A 141 2.17 -1.97 11.53
C SER A 141 0.90 -2.81 11.40
N GLY A 142 0.44 -2.98 10.16
CA GLY A 142 -0.73 -3.80 9.85
C GLY A 142 -0.90 -3.98 8.35
N THR A 143 -2.01 -4.61 7.99
CA THR A 143 -2.35 -4.91 6.59
C THR A 143 -3.69 -4.27 6.27
N GLY A 144 -3.72 -3.46 5.22
CA GLY A 144 -4.94 -2.83 4.72
C GLY A 144 -5.88 -3.83 4.04
N LYS A 145 -6.93 -3.32 3.42
CA LYS A 145 -7.89 -4.14 2.67
C LYS A 145 -7.44 -4.32 1.22
N ALA A 146 -7.61 -5.52 0.66
CA ALA A 146 -7.52 -5.72 -0.79
C ALA A 146 -8.69 -5.00 -1.51
N GLU A 147 -8.41 -4.44 -2.68
CA GLU A 147 -9.39 -3.66 -3.45
C GLU A 147 -9.40 -4.12 -4.91
N VAL A 148 -10.37 -3.63 -5.68
CA VAL A 148 -10.45 -3.84 -7.12
C VAL A 148 -10.42 -2.46 -7.80
N ALA A 149 -9.59 -2.33 -8.82
CA ALA A 149 -9.51 -1.10 -9.58
C ALA A 149 -10.86 -0.80 -10.27
N PRO A 150 -11.26 0.49 -10.37
CA PRO A 150 -12.45 0.88 -11.14
C PRO A 150 -12.42 0.34 -12.57
N LYS A 151 -13.61 0.16 -13.16
CA LYS A 151 -13.75 -0.25 -14.57
C LYS A 151 -13.46 0.89 -15.56
N THR A 152 -13.28 2.10 -15.06
CA THR A 152 -12.98 3.30 -15.83
C THR A 152 -11.56 3.75 -15.57
N VAL A 153 -10.90 4.28 -16.61
CA VAL A 153 -9.58 4.91 -16.47
C VAL A 153 -9.67 6.15 -15.58
N GLY A 154 -8.59 6.47 -14.89
CA GLY A 154 -8.54 7.61 -13.98
C GLY A 154 -7.46 7.49 -12.93
N SER A 155 -7.70 8.08 -11.76
CA SER A 155 -6.76 8.05 -10.64
C SER A 155 -7.49 7.78 -9.33
N ILE A 156 -6.88 6.94 -8.50
CA ILE A 156 -7.35 6.65 -7.16
C ILE A 156 -6.42 7.39 -6.20
N VAL A 157 -6.95 8.39 -5.52
CA VAL A 157 -6.20 9.12 -4.50
C VAL A 157 -6.42 8.43 -3.15
N VAL A 158 -5.32 8.12 -2.46
CA VAL A 158 -5.36 7.57 -1.10
C VAL A 158 -5.02 8.69 -0.11
N LYS A 159 -5.94 8.99 0.82
CA LYS A 159 -5.74 10.04 1.83
C LYS A 159 -5.76 9.47 3.24
N ILE A 160 -4.89 10.00 4.09
CA ILE A 160 -4.79 9.65 5.50
C ILE A 160 -5.79 10.48 6.31
N GLY A 161 -6.47 9.85 7.26
CA GLY A 161 -7.42 10.49 8.16
C GLY A 161 -7.00 10.41 9.63
N ASN A 162 -7.99 10.54 10.52
CA ASN A 162 -7.83 10.46 11.97
C ASN A 162 -7.45 9.04 12.41
N PHE A 163 -6.91 8.91 13.62
CA PHE A 163 -6.67 7.60 14.22
C PHE A 163 -6.99 7.58 15.72
N THR A 164 -7.25 6.39 16.23
CA THR A 164 -7.39 6.11 17.66
C THR A 164 -6.41 5.03 18.06
N ALA A 165 -5.86 5.08 19.26
CA ALA A 165 -4.97 4.06 19.78
C ALA A 165 -5.40 3.62 21.18
N SER A 166 -5.14 2.36 21.49
CA SER A 166 -5.29 1.78 22.83
C SER A 166 -3.93 1.32 23.29
N LEU A 167 -3.31 2.09 24.17
CA LEU A 167 -1.93 1.87 24.63
C LEU A 167 -1.94 1.21 26.01
N GLN A 168 -1.44 -0.01 26.10
CA GLN A 168 -1.15 -0.66 27.38
C GLN A 168 0.18 -0.13 27.92
N THR A 169 0.15 0.48 29.10
CA THR A 169 1.35 0.97 29.79
C THR A 169 1.93 -0.09 30.72
N TYR A 170 3.24 -0.02 30.97
CA TYR A 170 3.97 -0.92 31.84
C TYR A 170 4.90 -0.16 32.80
N GLN A 171 4.94 -0.60 34.05
CA GLN A 171 5.96 -0.21 35.03
C GLN A 171 6.91 -1.40 35.20
N GLY A 172 8.07 -1.34 34.58
CA GLY A 172 8.95 -2.51 34.44
C GLY A 172 8.31 -3.60 33.57
N THR A 173 8.01 -4.75 34.17
CA THR A 173 7.32 -5.88 33.51
C THR A 173 5.82 -5.94 33.81
N THR A 174 5.35 -5.15 34.78
CA THR A 174 3.96 -5.16 35.25
C THR A 174 3.08 -4.26 34.39
N LYS A 175 1.91 -4.77 33.97
CA LYS A 175 0.89 -3.95 33.31
C LYS A 175 0.33 -2.94 34.30
N SER A 176 0.23 -1.67 33.88
CA SER A 176 -0.29 -0.59 34.73
C SER A 176 -1.69 -0.18 34.29
N ALA A 177 -1.81 0.62 33.24
CA ALA A 177 -3.09 1.15 32.78
C ALA A 177 -3.28 1.00 31.27
N LEU A 178 -4.54 0.96 30.83
CA LEU A 178 -4.89 1.07 29.43
C LEU A 178 -5.22 2.54 29.13
N LEU A 179 -4.50 3.12 28.18
CA LEU A 179 -4.61 4.52 27.81
C LEU A 179 -5.24 4.64 26.41
N PRO A 180 -6.55 4.97 26.33
CA PRO A 180 -7.19 5.27 25.07
C PRO A 180 -6.81 6.68 24.59
N ILE A 181 -6.25 6.75 23.38
CA ILE A 181 -5.85 7.96 22.70
C ILE A 181 -6.73 8.17 21.47
N SER A 182 -7.22 9.39 21.28
CA SER A 182 -7.89 9.83 20.06
C SER A 182 -7.12 10.99 19.45
N CYS A 183 -6.69 10.83 18.20
CA CYS A 183 -5.88 11.79 17.48
C CYS A 183 -6.61 12.29 16.24
N THR A 184 -6.89 13.59 16.22
CA THR A 184 -7.55 14.27 15.10
C THR A 184 -6.52 15.00 14.28
N LEU A 185 -6.55 14.80 12.96
CA LEU A 185 -5.65 15.47 12.04
C LEU A 185 -5.85 17.00 12.10
N VAL A 186 -4.75 17.76 12.14
CA VAL A 186 -4.81 19.22 12.03
C VAL A 186 -5.20 19.60 10.60
N ALA A 187 -6.20 20.48 10.47
CA ALA A 187 -6.74 20.91 9.18
C ALA A 187 -5.72 21.67 8.33
N GLY A 188 -5.90 21.64 7.00
CA GLY A 188 -5.07 22.39 6.04
C GLY A 188 -3.79 21.70 5.58
N GLN A 189 -3.48 20.49 6.09
CA GLN A 189 -2.30 19.72 5.69
C GLN A 189 -2.57 18.83 4.46
N ASN A 190 -1.53 18.52 3.68
CA ASN A 190 -1.63 17.55 2.58
C ASN A 190 -1.67 16.12 3.14
N THR A 191 -2.85 15.50 3.08
CA THR A 191 -3.09 14.13 3.57
C THR A 191 -2.86 13.05 2.53
N THR A 192 -2.42 13.41 1.32
CA THR A 192 -2.28 12.45 0.22
C THR A 192 -1.10 11.53 0.51
N LEU A 193 -1.38 10.23 0.63
CA LEU A 193 -0.35 9.19 0.77
C LEU A 193 0.21 8.81 -0.61
N THR A 194 -0.68 8.53 -1.55
CA THR A 194 -0.31 8.13 -2.90
C THR A 194 -1.46 8.38 -3.88
N THR A 195 -1.13 8.38 -5.17
CA THR A 195 -2.10 8.37 -6.27
C THR A 195 -1.80 7.17 -7.17
N ILE A 196 -2.76 6.25 -7.26
CA ILE A 196 -2.65 5.06 -8.12
C ILE A 196 -3.30 5.39 -9.46
N LYS A 197 -2.55 5.25 -10.56
CA LYS A 197 -3.08 5.45 -11.91
C LYS A 197 -3.85 4.23 -12.38
N VAL A 198 -5.10 4.43 -12.80
CA VAL A 198 -5.92 3.38 -13.42
C VAL A 198 -5.84 3.54 -14.93
N VAL A 199 -5.19 2.60 -15.58
CA VAL A 199 -4.95 2.63 -17.04
C VAL A 199 -5.83 1.62 -17.76
N ALA A 200 -6.09 1.87 -19.05
CA ALA A 200 -6.83 0.91 -19.85
C ALA A 200 -6.06 -0.42 -19.91
N ALA A 201 -6.77 -1.54 -19.83
CA ALA A 201 -6.17 -2.82 -20.17
C ALA A 201 -5.67 -2.70 -21.62
N LYS A 202 -4.40 -3.08 -21.85
CA LYS A 202 -3.86 -3.10 -23.21
C LYS A 202 -4.74 -4.07 -24.01
N LYS A 203 -5.55 -3.54 -24.94
CA LYS A 203 -6.26 -4.39 -25.90
C LYS A 203 -5.19 -5.22 -26.61
N ALA A 204 -5.34 -6.54 -26.62
CA ALA A 204 -4.53 -7.37 -27.50
C ALA A 204 -4.66 -6.79 -28.91
N SER A 205 -3.54 -6.44 -29.54
CA SER A 205 -3.53 -5.80 -30.84
C SER A 205 -4.17 -6.74 -31.86
N VAL A 206 -5.24 -6.28 -32.51
CA VAL A 206 -5.96 -6.99 -33.58
C VAL A 206 -5.06 -7.21 -34.82
N ASN A 207 -3.87 -6.59 -34.88
CA ASN A 207 -2.91 -6.85 -35.96
C ASN A 207 -2.41 -8.30 -36.01
N SER A 208 -2.48 -9.06 -34.92
CA SER A 208 -2.12 -10.48 -34.92
C SER A 208 -3.17 -11.36 -35.59
N VAL A 209 -4.45 -10.93 -35.59
CA VAL A 209 -5.56 -11.68 -36.20
C VAL A 209 -5.55 -11.51 -37.72
N SER A 210 -5.28 -10.29 -38.20
CA SER A 210 -5.15 -10.01 -39.64
C SER A 210 -3.90 -10.65 -40.27
N ALA A 211 -2.86 -10.90 -39.48
CA ALA A 211 -1.66 -11.62 -39.92
C ALA A 211 -1.93 -13.12 -40.10
N LEU A 212 -2.67 -13.75 -39.16
CA LEU A 212 -3.10 -15.14 -39.27
C LEU A 212 -4.05 -15.35 -40.45
N ALA A 213 -5.03 -14.46 -40.65
CA ALA A 213 -5.94 -14.53 -41.80
C ALA A 213 -5.23 -14.36 -43.16
N LYS A 214 -4.11 -13.62 -43.22
CA LYS A 214 -3.28 -13.52 -44.42
C LYS A 214 -2.44 -14.78 -44.67
N LEU A 215 -1.94 -15.42 -43.62
CA LEU A 215 -1.21 -16.69 -43.72
C LEU A 215 -2.10 -17.83 -44.23
N ASP A 216 -3.36 -17.91 -43.80
CA ASP A 216 -4.31 -18.92 -44.29
C ASP A 216 -4.65 -18.74 -45.78
N ARG A 217 -4.76 -17.51 -46.26
CA ARG A 217 -4.96 -17.24 -47.71
C ARG A 217 -3.74 -17.62 -48.55
N VAL A 218 -2.53 -17.37 -48.07
CA VAL A 218 -1.29 -17.74 -48.78
C VAL A 218 -1.11 -19.26 -48.82
N ALA A 219 -1.47 -19.98 -47.75
CA ALA A 219 -1.45 -21.44 -47.72
C ALA A 219 -2.50 -22.08 -48.64
N ALA A 220 -3.66 -21.45 -48.82
CA ALA A 220 -4.69 -21.90 -49.75
C ALA A 220 -4.29 -21.68 -51.22
N GLU A 221 -3.60 -20.58 -51.54
CA GLU A 221 -3.12 -20.30 -52.90
C GLU A 221 -2.01 -21.27 -53.33
N GLN A 222 -1.05 -21.58 -52.45
CA GLN A 222 0.07 -22.48 -52.73
C GLN A 222 -0.36 -23.95 -52.96
N ARG A 223 -1.49 -24.37 -52.40
CA ARG A 223 -2.05 -25.72 -52.66
C ARG A 223 -2.76 -25.84 -54.01
N ARG A 224 -3.10 -24.72 -54.66
CA ARG A 224 -3.74 -24.71 -55.98
C ARG A 224 -2.76 -24.80 -57.14
N THR A 225 -1.49 -24.47 -56.91
CA THR A 225 -0.46 -24.41 -57.97
C THR A 225 0.35 -25.71 -58.12
N ILE A 226 0.14 -26.69 -57.24
CA ILE A 226 0.88 -27.97 -57.20
C ILE A 226 -0.05 -29.16 -57.54
N GLY A 227 -1.26 -28.89 -58.04
CA GLY A 227 -2.21 -29.89 -58.53
C GLY A 227 -2.26 -29.97 -60.04
#